data_AF-A0A838R2D5-F1
#
_entry.id   AF-A0A838R2D5-F1
#
_cell.length_a   1.000
_cell.length_b   1.000
_cell.length_c   1.000
_cell.angle_alpha   90.00
_cell.angle_beta   90.00
_cell.angle_gamma   90.00
#
_symmetry.space_group_name_H-M   'P 1'
#
loop_
_entity.id
_entity.type
_entity.pdbx_description
1 polymer ?
#
loop_
_entity_poly.entity_id
_entity_poly.type
_entity_poly.pdbx_seq_one_letter_code
_entity_poly.pdbx_strand_id
1 'polypeptide(L)'
;MRKHAPHRLWPWREAGASKRTNASPLAKVLQQNIRTIDRYRADVEREKSLEDHVADGITRWSGSMLFVYLHVALFGVWIAWNVGWLGVRPFDPYPFGLLTTFVSLEAIFLSTFVLVSQNRQAELADRRSELDLQVNLLAEHEMTRVLSLLDTIAEKLGCPIDEDLGELKTDVKPEELLEELDRRAEQAKK
;
A
#
# COMPACT_ATOMS: atom_id res chain seq x y z
N MET A 1 63.89 13.86 31.08
CA MET A 1 63.15 12.86 30.29
C MET A 1 62.36 11.94 31.24
N ARG A 2 61.02 11.88 31.14
CA ARG A 2 60.21 10.86 31.83
C ARG A 2 59.77 9.81 30.81
N LYS A 3 59.82 8.52 31.16
CA LYS A 3 59.33 7.43 30.31
C LYS A 3 57.81 7.29 30.48
N HIS A 4 57.06 7.22 29.38
CA HIS A 4 55.66 6.83 29.43
C HIS A 4 55.54 5.31 29.63
N ALA A 5 54.56 4.88 30.42
CA ALA A 5 54.16 3.49 30.54
C ALA A 5 53.02 3.17 29.54
N PRO A 6 52.92 1.92 29.04
CA PRO A 6 51.84 1.53 28.14
C PRO A 6 50.49 1.50 28.87
N HIS A 7 49.42 1.85 28.15
CA HIS A 7 48.05 1.74 28.65
C HIS A 7 47.68 0.26 28.81
N ARG A 8 47.08 -0.10 29.96
CA ARG A 8 46.65 -1.48 30.22
C ARG A 8 45.45 -1.82 29.34
N LEU A 9 45.49 -2.99 28.69
CA LEU A 9 44.32 -3.57 28.02
C LEU A 9 43.17 -3.74 29.02
N TRP A 10 41.96 -3.44 28.56
CA TRP A 10 40.77 -3.21 29.39
C TRP A 10 40.00 -4.53 29.70
N PRO A 11 39.59 -4.78 30.96
CA PRO A 11 39.27 -6.15 31.43
C PRO A 11 37.91 -6.76 31.03
N TRP A 12 36.79 -6.04 30.88
CA TRP A 12 35.49 -6.70 30.57
C TRP A 12 35.30 -7.06 29.09
N ARG A 13 36.36 -7.04 28.26
CA ARG A 13 36.28 -7.46 26.84
C ARG A 13 36.09 -8.98 26.64
N GLU A 14 36.36 -9.78 27.66
CA GLU A 14 36.24 -11.25 27.62
C GLU A 14 35.02 -11.78 28.39
N ALA A 15 34.48 -11.02 29.34
CA ALA A 15 33.34 -11.40 30.17
C ALA A 15 31.98 -11.47 29.41
N GLY A 16 31.92 -10.94 28.18
CA GLY A 16 30.67 -10.86 27.38
C GLY A 16 30.33 -12.08 26.53
N ALA A 17 31.17 -13.12 26.49
CA ALA A 17 31.04 -14.25 25.57
C ALA A 17 30.02 -15.33 25.99
N SER A 18 28.91 -14.95 26.63
CA SER A 18 27.85 -15.90 27.02
C SER A 18 27.03 -16.38 25.81
N LYS A 19 26.78 -17.70 25.75
CA LYS A 19 26.14 -18.35 24.59
C LYS A 19 24.68 -17.89 24.41
N ARG A 20 24.43 -17.01 23.45
CA ARG A 20 23.07 -16.69 22.96
C ARG A 20 22.51 -17.80 22.06
N THR A 21 22.17 -18.94 22.67
CA THR A 21 21.44 -20.04 22.04
C THR A 21 20.08 -20.25 22.71
N ASN A 22 19.28 -19.18 22.73
CA ASN A 22 17.85 -19.23 22.98
C ASN A 22 17.18 -18.38 21.89
N ALA A 23 16.09 -18.87 21.29
CA ALA A 23 15.35 -18.08 20.30
C ALA A 23 14.83 -16.81 20.98
N SER A 24 15.13 -15.64 20.42
CA SER A 24 14.78 -14.35 21.03
C SER A 24 13.27 -14.30 21.34
N PRO A 25 12.83 -13.79 22.51
CA PRO A 25 11.42 -13.58 22.80
C PRO A 25 10.71 -12.78 21.70
N LEU A 26 11.40 -11.80 21.10
CA LEU A 26 10.93 -11.01 19.97
C LEU A 26 10.73 -11.85 18.70
N ALA A 27 11.57 -12.86 18.44
CA ALA A 27 11.37 -13.79 17.33
C ALA A 27 10.16 -14.72 17.56
N LYS A 28 9.86 -15.08 18.83
CA LYS A 28 8.67 -15.84 19.19
C LYS A 28 7.39 -15.01 19.00
N VAL A 29 7.41 -13.73 19.39
CA VAL A 29 6.31 -12.77 19.14
C VAL A 29 6.10 -12.55 17.64
N LEU A 30 7.17 -12.33 16.86
CA LEU A 30 7.08 -12.22 15.40
C LEU A 30 6.46 -13.47 14.76
N GLN A 31 6.92 -14.66 15.10
CA GLN A 31 6.31 -15.91 14.60
C GLN A 31 4.83 -16.06 15.00
N GLN A 32 4.45 -15.59 16.19
CA GLN A 32 3.06 -15.62 16.64
C GLN A 32 2.18 -14.63 15.86
N ASN A 33 2.66 -13.39 15.64
CA ASN A 33 1.95 -12.36 14.89
C ASN A 33 1.79 -12.74 13.41
N ILE A 34 2.85 -13.26 12.78
CA ILE A 34 2.81 -13.77 11.39
C ILE A 34 1.73 -14.86 11.26
N ARG A 35 1.72 -15.85 12.18
CA ARG A 35 0.68 -16.92 12.22
C ARG A 35 -0.74 -16.44 12.54
N THR A 36 -0.93 -15.19 12.96
CA THR A 36 -2.25 -14.57 13.10
C THR A 36 -2.66 -13.91 11.78
N ILE A 37 -1.75 -13.15 11.16
CA ILE A 37 -1.96 -12.52 9.85
C ILE A 37 -2.21 -13.58 8.76
N ASP A 38 -1.44 -14.67 8.73
CA ASP A 38 -1.60 -15.76 7.77
C ASP A 38 -2.96 -16.45 7.89
N ARG A 39 -3.48 -16.62 9.12
CA ARG A 39 -4.82 -17.20 9.34
C ARG A 39 -5.92 -16.23 8.94
N TYR A 40 -5.82 -14.96 9.32
CA TYR A 40 -6.78 -13.94 8.92
C TYR A 40 -6.88 -13.84 7.38
N ARG A 41 -5.73 -13.90 6.68
CA ARG A 41 -5.70 -13.99 5.20
C ARG A 41 -6.34 -15.27 4.67
N ALA A 42 -6.04 -16.42 5.27
CA ALA A 42 -6.59 -17.71 4.83
C ALA A 42 -8.11 -17.82 5.03
N ASP A 43 -8.67 -17.19 6.07
CA ASP A 43 -10.10 -17.18 6.33
C ASP A 43 -10.82 -16.15 5.43
N VAL A 44 -10.25 -14.96 5.20
CA VAL A 44 -10.76 -14.01 4.17
C VAL A 44 -10.75 -14.62 2.76
N GLU A 45 -9.70 -15.38 2.38
CA GLU A 45 -9.64 -16.04 1.08
C GLU A 45 -10.63 -17.22 0.95
N ARG A 46 -11.21 -17.70 2.06
CA ARG A 46 -12.27 -18.74 2.09
C ARG A 46 -13.68 -18.18 1.99
N GLU A 47 -13.90 -16.93 2.40
CA GLU A 47 -15.22 -16.27 2.32
C GLU A 47 -15.47 -15.60 0.96
N LYS A 48 -14.45 -15.47 0.10
CA LYS A 48 -14.60 -14.96 -1.27
C LYS A 48 -15.64 -15.76 -2.07
N SER A 49 -16.56 -15.03 -2.71
CA SER A 49 -17.49 -15.62 -3.68
C SER A 49 -16.74 -16.17 -4.91
N LEU A 50 -17.37 -17.07 -5.66
CA LEU A 50 -16.92 -17.40 -7.02
C LEU A 50 -16.87 -16.12 -7.90
N GLU A 51 -17.74 -15.16 -7.61
CA GLU A 51 -17.80 -13.85 -8.26
C GLU A 51 -16.58 -12.98 -7.91
N ASP A 52 -16.10 -12.98 -6.66
CA ASP A 52 -14.84 -12.32 -6.28
C ASP A 52 -13.65 -12.90 -7.02
N HIS A 53 -13.59 -14.23 -7.16
CA HIS A 53 -12.49 -14.91 -7.82
C HIS A 53 -12.43 -14.59 -9.33
N VAL A 54 -13.61 -14.44 -9.95
CA VAL A 54 -13.75 -13.95 -11.33
C VAL A 54 -13.38 -12.46 -11.41
N ALA A 55 -13.82 -11.62 -10.46
CA ALA A 55 -13.51 -10.19 -10.42
C ALA A 55 -12.01 -9.90 -10.22
N ASP A 56 -11.31 -10.64 -9.34
CA ASP A 56 -9.85 -10.56 -9.17
C ASP A 56 -9.12 -10.98 -10.45
N GLY A 57 -9.60 -12.04 -11.13
CA GLY A 57 -9.08 -12.49 -12.42
C GLY A 57 -9.23 -11.44 -13.52
N ILE A 58 -10.43 -10.86 -13.67
CA ILE A 58 -10.75 -9.80 -14.64
C ILE A 58 -9.93 -8.54 -14.37
N THR A 59 -9.86 -8.09 -13.11
CA THR A 59 -9.07 -6.94 -12.67
C THR A 59 -7.60 -7.09 -13.09
N ARG A 60 -7.01 -8.26 -12.83
CA ARG A 60 -5.61 -8.57 -13.14
C ARG A 60 -5.33 -8.76 -14.62
N TRP A 61 -6.33 -9.17 -15.41
CA TRP A 61 -6.22 -9.35 -16.85
C TRP A 61 -6.40 -8.03 -17.62
N SER A 62 -7.40 -7.23 -17.25
CA SER A 62 -7.72 -5.94 -17.88
C SER A 62 -6.60 -4.91 -17.70
N GLY A 63 -5.87 -4.94 -16.57
CA GLY A 63 -4.70 -4.10 -16.33
C GLY A 63 -3.40 -4.55 -17.02
N SER A 64 -3.41 -5.61 -17.84
CA SER A 64 -2.20 -6.20 -18.43
C SER A 64 -1.95 -5.74 -19.86
N MET A 65 -0.72 -5.32 -20.19
CA MET A 65 -0.33 -4.98 -21.56
C MET A 65 -0.49 -6.17 -22.54
N LEU A 66 -0.46 -7.41 -22.03
CA LEU A 66 -0.70 -8.62 -22.83
C LEU A 66 -2.11 -8.64 -23.44
N PHE A 67 -3.11 -8.11 -22.75
CA PHE A 67 -4.47 -7.97 -23.26
C PHE A 67 -4.50 -7.10 -24.53
N VAL A 68 -3.79 -5.97 -24.52
CA VAL A 68 -3.72 -5.04 -25.65
C VAL A 68 -3.05 -5.71 -26.86
N TYR A 69 -1.92 -6.40 -26.65
CA TYR A 69 -1.24 -7.12 -27.73
C TYR A 69 -2.10 -8.25 -28.33
N LEU A 70 -2.89 -8.95 -27.51
CA LEU A 70 -3.83 -9.97 -27.99
C LEU A 70 -4.87 -9.39 -28.95
N HIS A 71 -5.48 -8.24 -28.61
CA HIS A 71 -6.51 -7.60 -29.43
C HIS A 71 -5.91 -7.03 -30.72
N VAL A 72 -4.75 -6.36 -30.65
CA VAL A 72 -4.03 -5.88 -31.84
C VAL A 72 -3.67 -7.02 -32.79
N ALA A 73 -3.23 -8.17 -32.27
CA ALA A 73 -2.97 -9.35 -33.09
C ALA A 73 -4.26 -9.95 -33.68
N LEU A 74 -5.33 -10.06 -32.90
CA LEU A 74 -6.61 -10.65 -33.33
C LEU A 74 -7.28 -9.81 -34.44
N PHE A 75 -7.38 -8.50 -34.26
CA PHE A 75 -7.92 -7.61 -35.29
C PHE A 75 -6.99 -7.51 -36.51
N GLY A 76 -5.67 -7.50 -36.30
CA GLY A 76 -4.68 -7.53 -37.38
C GLY A 76 -4.81 -8.78 -38.26
N VAL A 77 -4.99 -9.96 -37.66
CA VAL A 77 -5.23 -11.23 -38.39
C VAL A 77 -6.59 -11.22 -39.09
N TRP A 78 -7.66 -10.72 -38.45
CA TRP A 78 -8.98 -10.60 -39.08
C TRP A 78 -8.96 -9.70 -40.33
N ILE A 79 -8.26 -8.57 -40.26
CA ILE A 79 -8.10 -7.66 -41.39
C ILE A 79 -7.22 -8.30 -42.46
N ALA A 80 -6.09 -8.93 -42.11
CA ALA A 80 -5.21 -9.60 -43.08
C ALA A 80 -5.91 -10.77 -43.83
N TRP A 81 -6.81 -11.50 -43.16
CA TRP A 81 -7.69 -12.48 -43.80
C TRP A 81 -8.62 -11.80 -44.80
N ASN A 82 -9.41 -10.82 -44.35
CA ASN A 82 -10.52 -10.28 -45.16
C ASN A 82 -10.09 -9.30 -46.25
N VAL A 83 -8.88 -8.72 -46.15
CA VAL A 83 -8.21 -8.00 -47.25
C VAL A 83 -7.64 -8.97 -48.31
N GLY A 84 -7.65 -10.28 -48.05
CA GLY A 84 -7.27 -11.32 -49.01
C GLY A 84 -5.78 -11.68 -49.03
N TRP A 85 -4.96 -11.16 -48.11
CA TRP A 85 -3.53 -11.47 -48.03
C TRP A 85 -3.29 -12.97 -47.80
N LEU A 86 -4.20 -13.63 -47.06
CA LEU A 86 -4.14 -15.08 -46.80
C LEU A 86 -4.67 -15.96 -47.96
N GLY A 87 -5.06 -15.38 -49.10
CA GLY A 87 -5.52 -16.13 -50.29
C GLY A 87 -6.86 -16.86 -50.16
N VAL A 88 -7.47 -16.85 -48.98
CA VAL A 88 -8.80 -17.40 -48.67
C VAL A 88 -9.91 -16.40 -49.04
N ARG A 89 -11.12 -16.93 -49.28
CA ARG A 89 -12.29 -16.10 -49.61
C ARG A 89 -12.62 -15.14 -48.45
N PRO A 90 -12.79 -13.83 -48.70
CA PRO A 90 -13.24 -12.88 -47.68
C PRO A 90 -14.59 -13.30 -47.10
N PHE A 91 -14.70 -13.22 -45.77
CA PHE A 91 -15.88 -13.57 -44.99
C PHE A 91 -16.65 -12.32 -44.52
N ASP A 92 -15.91 -11.28 -44.14
CA ASP A 92 -16.40 -9.96 -43.73
C ASP A 92 -15.79 -8.90 -44.68
N PRO A 93 -16.39 -8.64 -45.86
CA PRO A 93 -15.87 -7.66 -46.81
C PRO A 93 -15.88 -6.25 -46.23
N TYR A 94 -15.01 -5.37 -46.73
CA TYR A 94 -15.05 -3.94 -46.43
C TYR A 94 -16.48 -3.40 -46.70
N PRO A 95 -17.15 -2.74 -45.71
CA PRO A 95 -16.57 -2.01 -44.57
C PRO A 95 -16.48 -2.78 -43.22
N PHE A 96 -16.35 -4.12 -43.21
CA PHE A 96 -16.15 -4.94 -42.00
C PHE A 96 -17.30 -4.85 -40.98
N GLY A 97 -18.52 -5.17 -41.44
CA GLY A 97 -19.73 -5.08 -40.64
C GLY A 97 -19.77 -6.06 -39.46
N LEU A 98 -19.22 -7.26 -39.62
CA LEU A 98 -19.18 -8.27 -38.54
C LEU A 98 -18.15 -7.88 -37.47
N LEU A 99 -16.94 -7.47 -37.85
CA LEU A 99 -15.95 -6.96 -36.90
C LEU A 99 -16.48 -5.74 -36.13
N THR A 100 -17.10 -4.78 -36.81
CA THR A 100 -17.67 -3.58 -36.15
C THR A 100 -18.76 -3.94 -35.12
N THR A 101 -19.60 -4.93 -35.45
CA THR A 101 -20.64 -5.43 -34.53
C THR A 101 -20.03 -6.15 -33.33
N PHE A 102 -18.99 -6.97 -33.54
CA PHE A 102 -18.30 -7.67 -32.45
C PHE A 102 -17.57 -6.70 -31.51
N VAL A 103 -16.77 -5.78 -32.08
CA VAL A 103 -15.99 -4.79 -31.32
C VAL A 103 -16.86 -3.86 -30.49
N SER A 104 -18.02 -3.44 -31.02
CA SER A 104 -18.95 -2.57 -30.26
C SER A 104 -19.61 -3.31 -29.08
N LEU A 105 -19.92 -4.60 -29.21
CA LEU A 105 -20.40 -5.43 -28.10
C LEU A 105 -19.29 -5.69 -27.06
N GLU A 106 -18.10 -6.04 -27.54
CA GLU A 106 -16.90 -6.28 -26.71
C GLU A 106 -16.53 -5.04 -25.88
N ALA A 107 -16.57 -3.85 -26.48
CA ALA A 107 -16.30 -2.59 -25.79
C ALA A 107 -17.26 -2.31 -24.60
N ILE A 108 -18.52 -2.74 -24.68
CA ILE A 108 -19.48 -2.59 -23.57
C ILE A 108 -19.12 -3.50 -22.39
N PHE A 109 -18.76 -4.76 -22.67
CA PHE A 109 -18.28 -5.69 -21.64
C PHE A 109 -16.98 -5.21 -21.02
N LEU A 110 -16.00 -4.79 -21.82
CA LEU A 110 -14.72 -4.25 -21.34
C LEU A 110 -14.90 -3.01 -20.48
N SER A 111 -15.75 -2.06 -20.90
CA SER A 111 -16.06 -0.86 -20.11
C SER A 111 -16.69 -1.21 -18.75
N THR A 112 -17.60 -2.19 -18.73
CA THR A 112 -18.24 -2.68 -17.51
C THR A 112 -17.24 -3.39 -16.58
N PHE A 113 -16.36 -4.23 -17.12
CA PHE A 113 -15.30 -4.90 -16.38
C PHE A 113 -14.27 -3.92 -15.81
N VAL A 114 -13.89 -2.89 -16.57
CA VAL A 114 -13.02 -1.80 -16.12
C VAL A 114 -13.69 -1.03 -14.98
N LEU A 115 -14.98 -0.69 -15.10
CA LEU A 115 -15.72 0.03 -14.05
C LEU A 115 -15.85 -0.78 -12.75
N VAL A 116 -16.16 -2.08 -12.84
CA VAL A 116 -16.21 -2.98 -11.66
C VAL A 116 -14.82 -3.09 -11.00
N SER A 117 -13.77 -3.24 -11.81
CA SER A 117 -12.37 -3.24 -11.34
C SER A 117 -11.99 -1.91 -10.68
N GLN A 118 -12.42 -0.77 -11.23
CA GLN A 118 -12.17 0.56 -10.68
C GLN A 118 -12.89 0.77 -9.34
N ASN A 119 -14.17 0.38 -9.23
CA ASN A 119 -14.92 0.45 -7.98
C ASN A 119 -14.27 -0.39 -6.87
N ARG A 120 -13.84 -1.63 -7.18
CA ARG A 120 -13.12 -2.51 -6.24
C ARG A 120 -11.76 -1.91 -5.82
N GLN A 121 -11.05 -1.25 -6.74
CA GLN A 121 -9.79 -0.55 -6.43
C GLN A 121 -10.01 0.70 -5.57
N ALA A 122 -11.11 1.44 -5.79
CA ALA A 122 -11.49 2.59 -4.98
C ALA A 122 -11.83 2.18 -3.53
N GLU A 123 -12.67 1.15 -3.34
CA GLU A 123 -13.00 0.64 -2.00
C GLU A 123 -11.75 0.19 -1.22
N LEU A 124 -10.82 -0.50 -1.90
CA LEU A 124 -9.54 -0.91 -1.31
C LEU A 124 -8.61 0.29 -0.99
N ALA A 125 -8.69 1.37 -1.76
CA ALA A 125 -7.94 2.60 -1.50
C ALA A 125 -8.54 3.38 -0.32
N ASP A 126 -9.87 3.49 -0.23
CA ASP A 126 -10.58 4.15 0.86
C ASP A 126 -10.33 3.43 2.19
N ARG A 127 -10.44 2.09 2.21
CA ARG A 127 -10.10 1.27 3.38
C ARG A 127 -8.65 1.40 3.81
N ARG A 128 -7.73 1.58 2.87
CA ARG A 128 -6.34 1.85 3.19
C ARG A 128 -6.16 3.26 3.78
N SER A 129 -6.83 4.27 3.22
CA SER A 129 -6.80 5.65 3.74
C SER A 129 -7.35 5.72 5.17
N GLU A 130 -8.44 5.01 5.45
CA GLU A 130 -9.03 4.85 6.79
C GLU A 130 -8.03 4.24 7.79
N LEU A 131 -7.30 3.19 7.40
CA LEU A 131 -6.28 2.54 8.23
C LEU A 131 -5.03 3.41 8.42
N ASP A 132 -4.53 4.03 7.35
CA ASP A 132 -3.34 4.90 7.40
C ASP A 132 -3.64 6.15 8.29
N LEU A 133 -4.88 6.67 8.29
CA LEU A 133 -5.34 7.71 9.22
C LEU A 133 -5.39 7.22 10.68
N GLN A 134 -5.98 6.04 10.95
CA GLN A 134 -6.02 5.48 12.31
C GLN A 134 -4.62 5.23 12.90
N VAL A 135 -3.67 4.77 12.07
CA VAL A 135 -2.27 4.57 12.46
C VAL A 135 -1.59 5.90 12.79
N ASN A 136 -1.83 6.96 12.01
CA ASN A 136 -1.29 8.29 12.27
C ASN A 136 -1.82 8.87 13.60
N LEU A 137 -3.13 8.83 13.84
CA LEU A 137 -3.74 9.32 15.09
C LEU A 137 -3.25 8.53 16.32
N LEU A 138 -3.01 7.23 16.19
CA LEU A 138 -2.41 6.43 17.25
C LEU A 138 -0.94 6.82 17.50
N ALA A 139 -0.15 7.01 16.44
CA ALA A 139 1.25 7.44 16.54
C ALA A 139 1.39 8.84 17.16
N GLU A 140 0.46 9.76 16.84
CA GLU A 140 0.34 11.08 17.45
C GLU A 140 0.03 10.97 18.96
N HIS A 141 -0.97 10.18 19.35
CA HIS A 141 -1.27 9.92 20.76
C HIS A 141 -0.10 9.29 21.53
N GLU A 142 0.61 8.33 20.91
CA GLU A 142 1.83 7.75 21.50
C GLU A 142 2.97 8.78 21.60
N MET A 143 3.11 9.68 20.62
CA MET A 143 4.10 10.77 20.65
C MET A 143 3.83 11.75 21.79
N THR A 144 2.61 12.30 21.91
CA THR A 144 2.22 13.21 23.00
C THR A 144 2.39 12.54 24.38
N ARG A 145 2.15 11.22 24.46
CA ARG A 145 2.42 10.42 25.66
C ARG A 145 3.91 10.25 25.97
N VAL A 146 4.76 10.06 24.96
CA VAL A 146 6.23 10.02 25.13
C VAL A 146 6.77 11.39 25.54
N LEU A 147 6.30 12.48 24.92
CA LEU A 147 6.65 13.85 25.31
C LEU A 147 6.26 14.12 26.77
N SER A 148 5.06 13.73 27.20
CA SER A 148 4.59 13.86 28.59
C SER A 148 5.45 13.06 29.59
N LEU A 149 5.99 11.91 29.19
CA LEU A 149 6.91 11.11 30.01
C LEU A 149 8.31 11.74 30.09
N LEU A 150 8.82 12.28 28.98
CA LEU A 150 10.10 13.00 28.95
C LEU A 150 10.07 14.28 29.79
N ASP A 151 8.96 15.02 29.72
CA ASP A 151 8.64 16.19 30.52
C ASP A 151 8.67 15.86 32.03
N THR A 152 7.94 14.83 32.44
CA THR A 152 7.94 14.29 33.83
C THR A 152 9.35 13.89 34.28
N ILE A 153 10.21 13.38 33.39
CA ILE A 153 11.59 13.00 33.71
C ILE A 153 12.49 14.23 33.85
N ALA A 154 12.35 15.24 32.99
CA ALA A 154 13.13 16.48 33.04
C ALA A 154 12.83 17.27 34.32
N GLU A 155 11.56 17.39 34.73
CA GLU A 155 11.18 17.94 36.04
C GLU A 155 11.90 17.24 37.19
N LYS A 156 11.91 15.90 37.21
CA LYS A 156 12.54 15.10 38.28
C LYS A 156 14.06 15.19 38.30
N LEU A 157 14.68 15.55 37.17
CA LEU A 157 16.12 15.77 37.06
C LEU A 157 16.51 17.24 37.32
N GLY A 158 15.55 18.15 37.45
CA GLY A 158 15.81 19.59 37.60
C GLY A 158 16.44 20.23 36.36
N CYS A 159 16.29 19.60 35.20
CA CYS A 159 16.75 20.18 33.94
C CYS A 159 15.65 21.10 33.41
N PRO A 160 15.92 22.41 33.19
CA PRO A 160 14.96 23.25 32.50
C PRO A 160 14.74 22.69 31.09
N ILE A 161 13.47 22.58 30.72
CA ILE A 161 13.05 22.29 29.34
C ILE A 161 13.10 23.63 28.60
N ASP A 162 13.68 23.63 27.40
CA ASP A 162 13.81 24.85 26.58
C ASP A 162 12.43 25.31 26.07
N GLU A 163 12.26 26.62 25.85
CA GLU A 163 10.94 27.23 25.62
C GLU A 163 10.31 26.73 24.30
N ASP A 164 11.14 26.40 23.30
CA ASP A 164 10.80 25.75 22.03
C ASP A 164 10.01 24.43 22.19
N LEU A 165 10.21 23.67 23.27
CA LEU A 165 9.48 22.43 23.54
C LEU A 165 8.06 22.67 24.07
N GLY A 166 7.74 23.91 24.48
CA GLY A 166 6.36 24.34 24.75
C GLY A 166 5.53 24.45 23.47
N GLU A 167 6.14 24.87 22.36
CA GLU A 167 5.45 25.00 21.07
C GLU A 167 5.06 23.61 20.51
N LEU A 168 5.99 22.63 20.61
CA LEU A 168 5.77 21.20 20.32
C LEU A 168 4.72 20.51 21.21
N LYS A 169 4.32 21.13 22.32
CA LYS A 169 3.24 20.67 23.22
C LYS A 169 1.87 21.23 22.83
N THR A 170 1.78 22.07 21.80
CA THR A 170 0.51 22.54 21.27
C THR A 170 -0.12 21.41 20.45
N ASP A 171 -1.06 20.66 21.05
CA ASP A 171 -1.95 19.76 20.31
C ASP A 171 -2.72 20.59 19.26
N VAL A 172 -2.21 20.64 18.02
CA VAL A 172 -2.92 21.24 16.89
C VAL A 172 -4.03 20.27 16.49
N LYS A 173 -5.16 20.40 17.20
CA LYS A 173 -6.32 19.52 17.12
C LYS A 173 -6.64 19.13 15.67
N PRO A 174 -6.70 17.83 15.34
CA PRO A 174 -7.01 17.38 13.98
C PRO A 174 -8.27 18.01 13.40
N GLU A 175 -9.26 18.34 14.24
CA GLU A 175 -10.49 19.05 13.85
C GLU A 175 -10.22 20.46 13.29
N GLU A 176 -9.30 21.22 13.86
CA GLU A 176 -8.93 22.58 13.39
C GLU A 176 -8.15 22.51 12.06
N LEU A 177 -7.33 21.47 11.88
CA LEU A 177 -6.64 21.21 10.60
C LEU A 177 -7.61 20.76 9.50
N LEU A 178 -8.60 19.93 9.82
CA LEU A 178 -9.64 19.51 8.88
C LEU A 178 -10.50 20.69 8.44
N GLU A 179 -10.96 21.56 9.36
CA GLU A 179 -11.68 22.78 9.00
C GLU A 179 -10.85 23.69 8.08
N GLU A 180 -9.56 23.90 8.35
CA GLU A 180 -8.70 24.75 7.53
C GLU A 180 -8.40 24.13 6.15
N LEU A 181 -8.33 22.80 6.04
CA LEU A 181 -8.19 22.10 4.76
C LEU A 181 -9.44 22.24 3.89
N ASP A 182 -10.63 22.02 4.44
CA ASP A 182 -11.90 22.21 3.72
C ASP A 182 -12.08 23.69 3.30
N ARG A 183 -11.77 24.63 4.21
CA ARG A 183 -11.81 26.07 3.95
C ARG A 183 -10.88 26.50 2.81
N ARG A 184 -9.72 25.85 2.65
CA ARG A 184 -8.81 26.05 1.50
C ARG A 184 -9.31 25.35 0.23
N ALA A 185 -9.90 24.16 0.33
CA ALA A 185 -10.47 23.45 -0.81
C ALA A 185 -11.68 24.18 -1.43
N GLU A 186 -12.50 24.84 -0.60
CA GLU A 186 -13.56 25.76 -1.01
C GLU A 186 -12.98 26.99 -1.75
N GLN A 187 -11.94 27.61 -1.21
CA GLN A 187 -11.29 28.78 -1.83
C GLN A 187 -10.63 28.44 -3.18
N ALA A 188 -10.04 27.25 -3.32
CA ALA A 188 -9.40 26.80 -4.56
C ALA A 188 -10.38 26.43 -5.70
N LYS A 189 -11.70 26.39 -5.42
CA LYS A 189 -12.76 26.13 -6.41
C LYS A 189 -13.42 27.40 -6.97
N LYS A 190 -12.92 28.58 -6.64
CA LYS A 190 -13.64 29.87 -6.76
C LYS A 190 -12.95 30.89 -7.66
#